data_AF-A0A8K0SZL4-F1
#
_entry.id   AF-A0A8K0SZL4-F1
#
_cell.length_a   1.000
_cell.length_b   1.000
_cell.length_c   1.000
_cell.angle_alpha   90.00
_cell.angle_beta   90.00
_cell.angle_gamma   90.00
#
_symmetry.space_group_name_H-M   'P 1'
#
loop_
_entity.id
_entity.type
_entity.pdbx_description
1 polymer ?
#
loop_
_entity_poly.entity_id
_entity_poly.type
_entity_poly.pdbx_seq_one_letter_code
_entity_poly.pdbx_strand_id
1 'polypeptide(L)'
;MRLINVETLEVEEFFGQDVPQYAILSHTWLEGEISYEVWSEQPQVAKTKQGYSKIISMCETTKSLYGLKYAWVDTNCIDKRLSAELSEALNSMYKWYADAEVCIVYLADVDYTPTGENATGQHDQLPEETLQQFRSSRWFTRGWTLQELIAPKNLVFFSKEWNLIASRKELVREISQITGISDESCTEALAATSVAEKMHWASGRQTTRVEDIAYCLMGIFDVNMPLLYGEGTNAFVRLQEEILKTSNDRSILAWTMDNNSIRYVLAPSPRNFGTRLHYSMTNRGLRITARIYRSRDGELAQISQG
;
A
#
# COMPACT_ATOMS: atom_id res chain seq x y z
N MET A 1 5.26 -10.04 -17.10
CA MET A 1 4.19 -10.01 -16.08
C MET A 1 3.25 -11.18 -16.33
N ARG A 2 2.85 -11.92 -15.30
CA ARG A 2 1.85 -12.99 -15.44
C ARG A 2 0.48 -12.54 -14.96
N LEU A 3 -0.59 -13.02 -15.59
CA LEU A 3 -1.98 -12.71 -15.26
C LEU A 3 -2.81 -13.98 -15.26
N ILE A 4 -3.82 -14.05 -14.40
CA ILE A 4 -4.81 -15.12 -14.38
C ILE A 4 -5.90 -14.78 -15.40
N ASN A 5 -6.17 -15.68 -16.34
CA ASN A 5 -7.35 -15.60 -17.19
C ASN A 5 -8.59 -15.96 -16.37
N VAL A 6 -9.54 -15.04 -16.23
CA VAL A 6 -10.69 -15.21 -15.32
C VAL A 6 -11.69 -16.28 -15.80
N GLU A 7 -11.59 -16.73 -17.05
CA GLU A 7 -12.47 -17.78 -17.60
C GLU A 7 -11.86 -19.18 -17.48
N THR A 8 -10.57 -19.31 -17.80
CA THR A 8 -9.87 -20.60 -17.77
C THR A 8 -9.19 -20.88 -16.43
N LEU A 9 -8.94 -19.83 -15.63
CA LEU A 9 -8.15 -19.83 -14.40
C LEU A 9 -6.66 -20.15 -14.61
N GLU A 10 -6.21 -20.22 -15.86
CA GLU A 10 -4.81 -20.44 -16.22
C GLU A 10 -3.99 -19.15 -16.07
N VAL A 11 -2.70 -19.31 -15.78
CA VAL A 11 -1.76 -18.19 -15.68
C VAL A 11 -1.09 -18.01 -17.04
N GLU A 12 -1.26 -16.83 -17.63
CA GLU A 12 -0.69 -16.44 -18.92
C GLU A 12 0.40 -15.38 -18.72
N GLU A 13 1.44 -15.40 -19.55
CA GLU A 13 2.58 -14.48 -19.46
C GLU A 13 2.57 -13.44 -20.58
N PHE A 14 2.78 -12.18 -20.21
CA PHE A 14 2.73 -11.02 -21.10
C PHE A 14 3.98 -10.15 -20.91
N PHE A 15 4.40 -9.49 -21.99
CA PHE A 15 5.60 -8.67 -22.04
C PHE A 15 5.32 -7.28 -22.62
N GLY A 16 5.93 -6.26 -22.04
CA GLY A 16 5.93 -4.91 -22.60
C GLY A 16 4.53 -4.35 -22.89
N GLN A 17 4.29 -3.98 -24.15
CA GLN A 17 3.02 -3.38 -24.59
C GLN A 17 1.90 -4.40 -24.81
N ASP A 18 2.19 -5.70 -24.75
CA ASP A 18 1.21 -6.77 -24.94
C ASP A 18 0.43 -7.09 -23.66
N VAL A 19 0.71 -6.39 -22.55
CA VAL A 19 -0.01 -6.56 -21.29
C VAL A 19 -1.46 -6.04 -21.47
N PRO A 20 -2.48 -6.92 -21.35
CA PRO A 20 -3.88 -6.52 -21.52
C PRO A 20 -4.37 -5.69 -20.33
N GLN A 21 -5.58 -5.14 -20.40
CA GLN A 21 -6.23 -4.57 -19.22
C GLN A 21 -6.53 -5.67 -18.18
N TYR A 22 -6.27 -5.38 -16.91
CA TYR A 22 -6.47 -6.31 -15.80
C TYR A 22 -6.96 -5.62 -14.53
N ALA A 23 -7.60 -6.40 -13.66
CA ALA A 23 -7.82 -6.02 -12.26
C ALA A 23 -6.67 -6.52 -11.39
N ILE A 24 -6.32 -5.80 -10.34
CA ILE A 24 -5.24 -6.18 -9.41
C ILE A 24 -5.77 -6.36 -7.99
N LEU A 25 -5.42 -7.47 -7.35
CA LEU A 25 -5.83 -7.76 -5.97
C LEU A 25 -4.81 -7.19 -4.98
N SER A 26 -5.29 -6.34 -4.07
CA SER A 26 -4.56 -5.94 -2.86
C SER A 26 -5.18 -6.65 -1.66
N HIS A 27 -4.35 -7.30 -0.83
CA HIS A 27 -4.84 -8.03 0.34
C HIS A 27 -3.74 -8.23 1.38
N THR A 28 -4.14 -8.59 2.60
CA THR A 28 -3.20 -9.11 3.60
C THR A 28 -3.18 -10.63 3.52
N TRP A 29 -2.01 -11.24 3.36
CA TRP A 29 -1.89 -12.70 3.28
C TRP A 29 -2.52 -13.37 4.51
N LEU A 30 -3.34 -14.38 4.24
CA LEU A 30 -3.97 -15.21 5.26
C LEU A 30 -3.27 -16.57 5.38
N GLU A 31 -3.73 -17.40 6.29
CA GLU A 31 -3.32 -18.80 6.29
C GLU A 31 -3.92 -19.52 5.08
N GLY A 32 -3.14 -20.41 4.45
CA GLY A 32 -3.62 -21.18 3.31
C GLY A 32 -3.63 -20.44 1.97
N GLU A 33 -2.84 -19.37 1.82
CA GLU A 33 -2.56 -18.76 0.51
C GLU A 33 -2.01 -19.79 -0.50
N ILE A 34 -2.31 -19.55 -1.77
CA ILE A 34 -1.92 -20.44 -2.86
C ILE A 34 -0.77 -19.80 -3.62
N SER A 35 0.40 -20.43 -3.59
CA SER A 35 1.53 -20.02 -4.42
C SER A 35 1.28 -20.32 -5.90
N TYR A 36 2.00 -19.61 -6.78
CA TYR A 36 2.04 -19.87 -8.21
C TYR A 36 2.19 -21.37 -8.53
N GLU A 37 3.11 -22.05 -7.86
CA GLU A 37 3.38 -23.49 -8.04
C GLU A 37 2.15 -24.35 -7.79
N VAL A 38 1.47 -24.14 -6.66
CA VAL A 38 0.31 -24.95 -6.30
C VAL A 38 -0.84 -24.63 -7.26
N TRP A 39 -0.99 -23.38 -7.67
CA TRP A 39 -2.03 -22.96 -8.60
C TRP A 39 -1.81 -23.55 -10.01
N SER A 40 -0.60 -23.43 -10.53
CA SER A 40 -0.25 -23.79 -11.91
C SER A 40 0.03 -25.29 -12.08
N GLU A 41 0.71 -25.92 -11.12
CA GLU A 41 1.20 -27.30 -11.25
C GLU A 41 0.32 -28.31 -10.50
N GLN A 42 -0.45 -27.87 -9.48
CA GLN A 42 -1.26 -28.76 -8.64
C GLN A 42 -2.72 -28.29 -8.46
N PRO A 43 -3.52 -28.13 -9.54
CA PRO A 43 -4.86 -27.53 -9.45
C PRO A 43 -5.82 -28.26 -8.49
N GLN A 44 -5.68 -29.58 -8.33
CA GLN A 44 -6.51 -30.34 -7.39
C GLN A 44 -6.15 -30.04 -5.93
N VAL A 45 -4.87 -29.78 -5.63
CA VAL A 45 -4.42 -29.34 -4.30
C VAL A 45 -4.80 -27.89 -4.07
N ALA A 46 -4.74 -27.03 -5.10
CA ALA A 46 -5.18 -25.65 -4.99
C ALA A 46 -6.64 -25.58 -4.51
N LYS A 47 -7.54 -26.38 -5.09
CA LYS A 47 -8.98 -26.42 -4.75
C LYS A 47 -9.31 -26.75 -3.30
N THR A 48 -8.40 -27.40 -2.56
CA THR A 48 -8.63 -27.76 -1.16
C THR A 48 -8.17 -26.67 -0.18
N LYS A 49 -7.44 -25.66 -0.66
CA LYS A 49 -6.92 -24.57 0.17
C LYS A 49 -7.94 -23.46 0.35
N GLN A 50 -7.93 -22.83 1.53
CA GLN A 50 -8.80 -21.70 1.85
C GLN A 50 -8.57 -20.49 0.91
N GLY A 51 -7.34 -20.26 0.46
CA GLY A 51 -7.03 -19.20 -0.50
C GLY A 51 -7.67 -19.37 -1.88
N TYR A 52 -8.20 -20.56 -2.21
CA TYR A 52 -8.79 -20.83 -3.53
C TYR A 52 -10.04 -20.01 -3.75
N SER A 53 -10.96 -20.01 -2.78
CA SER A 53 -12.23 -19.27 -2.88
C SER A 53 -11.97 -17.77 -3.09
N LYS A 54 -10.98 -17.21 -2.40
CA LYS A 54 -10.56 -15.82 -2.58
C LYS A 54 -10.16 -15.52 -4.03
N ILE A 55 -9.37 -16.37 -4.68
CA ILE A 55 -8.94 -16.16 -6.07
C ILE A 55 -10.12 -16.32 -7.03
N ILE A 56 -11.01 -17.28 -6.78
CA ILE A 56 -12.24 -17.45 -7.58
C ILE A 56 -13.12 -16.22 -7.48
N SER A 57 -13.40 -15.74 -6.27
CA SER A 57 -14.20 -14.54 -6.06
C SER A 57 -13.55 -13.29 -6.65
N MET A 58 -12.20 -13.20 -6.65
CA MET A 58 -11.47 -12.17 -7.40
C MET A 58 -11.76 -12.25 -8.91
N CYS A 59 -11.66 -13.43 -9.50
CA CYS A 59 -11.92 -13.63 -10.93
C CYS A 59 -13.38 -13.34 -11.30
N GLU A 60 -14.33 -13.81 -10.49
CA GLU A 60 -15.76 -13.54 -10.66
C GLU A 60 -16.08 -12.05 -10.56
N THR A 61 -15.52 -11.36 -9.58
CA THR A 61 -15.67 -9.90 -9.40
C THR A 61 -15.09 -9.15 -10.59
N THR A 62 -13.88 -9.51 -11.01
CA THR A 62 -13.17 -8.94 -12.16
C THR A 62 -14.00 -9.06 -13.44
N LYS A 63 -14.59 -10.23 -13.69
CA LYS A 63 -15.43 -10.48 -14.85
C LYS A 63 -16.78 -9.77 -14.76
N SER A 64 -17.49 -9.93 -13.65
CA SER A 64 -18.90 -9.58 -13.55
C SER A 64 -19.14 -8.08 -13.33
N LEU A 65 -18.29 -7.42 -12.54
CA LEU A 65 -18.43 -5.99 -12.25
C LEU A 65 -17.64 -5.10 -13.20
N TYR A 66 -16.50 -5.59 -13.72
CA TYR A 66 -15.59 -4.77 -14.53
C TYR A 66 -15.45 -5.25 -15.99
N GLY A 67 -15.98 -6.42 -16.34
CA GLY A 67 -15.89 -6.94 -17.72
C GLY A 67 -14.47 -7.27 -18.17
N LEU A 68 -13.54 -7.42 -17.23
CA LEU A 68 -12.12 -7.67 -17.51
C LEU A 68 -11.84 -9.16 -17.64
N LYS A 69 -10.92 -9.52 -18.55
CA LYS A 69 -10.53 -10.91 -18.82
C LYS A 69 -9.39 -11.41 -17.94
N TYR A 70 -8.67 -10.50 -17.32
CA TYR A 70 -7.44 -10.82 -16.61
C TYR A 70 -7.43 -10.23 -15.21
N ALA A 71 -6.93 -11.02 -14.26
CA ALA A 71 -6.70 -10.61 -12.88
C ALA A 71 -5.25 -10.86 -12.49
N TRP A 72 -4.69 -9.99 -11.64
CA TRP A 72 -3.37 -10.16 -11.05
C TRP A 72 -3.49 -10.38 -9.55
N VAL A 73 -2.79 -11.39 -9.04
CA VAL A 73 -2.69 -11.72 -7.62
C VAL A 73 -1.24 -12.06 -7.30
N ASP A 74 -0.59 -11.35 -6.38
CA ASP A 74 0.84 -11.50 -6.08
C ASP A 74 1.26 -12.92 -5.68
N THR A 75 0.39 -13.67 -5.00
CA THR A 75 0.64 -15.05 -4.60
C THR A 75 0.67 -16.03 -5.78
N ASN A 76 -0.06 -15.71 -6.86
CA ASN A 76 -0.27 -16.59 -8.00
C ASN A 76 0.46 -16.12 -9.27
N CYS A 77 0.75 -14.83 -9.39
CA CYS A 77 1.34 -14.23 -10.58
C CYS A 77 2.85 -14.00 -10.46
N ILE A 78 3.45 -14.29 -9.30
CA ILE A 78 4.90 -14.19 -9.06
C ILE A 78 5.42 -15.56 -8.61
N ASP A 79 6.36 -16.14 -9.35
CA ASP A 79 7.14 -17.29 -8.87
C ASP A 79 8.23 -16.80 -7.91
N LYS A 80 7.92 -16.91 -6.62
CA LYS A 80 8.81 -16.47 -5.53
C LYS A 80 10.06 -17.35 -5.37
N ARG A 81 10.18 -18.48 -6.07
CA ARG A 81 11.40 -19.32 -6.09
C ARG A 81 12.49 -18.71 -6.94
N LEU A 82 12.12 -17.94 -7.96
CA LEU A 82 13.05 -17.32 -8.90
C LEU A 82 13.42 -15.94 -8.40
N SER A 83 14.62 -15.81 -7.83
CA SER A 83 15.11 -14.54 -7.26
C SER A 83 15.13 -13.39 -8.26
N ALA A 84 15.43 -13.68 -9.54
CA ALA A 84 15.38 -12.70 -10.62
C ALA A 84 13.96 -12.19 -10.86
N GLU A 85 12.97 -13.09 -10.92
CA GLU A 85 11.57 -12.73 -11.10
C GLU A 85 11.02 -11.97 -9.90
N LEU A 86 11.34 -12.42 -8.68
CA LEU A 86 10.98 -11.71 -7.46
C LEU A 86 11.55 -10.28 -7.46
N SER A 87 12.80 -10.11 -7.89
CA SER A 87 13.44 -8.80 -7.97
C SER A 87 12.77 -7.90 -9.01
N GLU A 88 12.50 -8.42 -10.21
CA GLU A 88 11.79 -7.69 -11.26
C GLU A 88 10.38 -7.28 -10.79
N ALA A 89 9.66 -8.20 -10.15
CA ALA A 89 8.32 -7.97 -9.65
C ALA A 89 8.28 -6.90 -8.56
N LEU A 90 9.20 -6.94 -7.59
CA LEU A 90 9.23 -5.95 -6.52
C LEU A 90 9.60 -4.54 -7.03
N ASN A 91 10.48 -4.42 -8.02
CA ASN A 91 10.79 -3.13 -8.66
C ASN A 91 9.64 -2.64 -9.57
N SER A 92 8.80 -3.55 -10.07
CA SER A 92 7.69 -3.20 -10.98
C SER A 92 6.33 -3.05 -10.29
N MET A 93 6.21 -3.45 -9.02
CA MET A 93 4.92 -3.60 -8.34
C MET A 93 4.12 -2.30 -8.31
N TYR A 94 4.75 -1.17 -7.97
CA TYR A 94 4.08 0.14 -7.98
C TYR A 94 3.46 0.44 -9.35
N LYS A 95 4.21 0.21 -10.43
CA LYS A 95 3.74 0.41 -11.79
C LYS A 95 2.58 -0.52 -12.13
N TRP A 96 2.65 -1.80 -11.74
CA TRP A 96 1.55 -2.74 -11.96
C TRP A 96 0.26 -2.33 -11.23
N TYR A 97 0.36 -1.74 -10.05
CA TYR A 97 -0.81 -1.15 -9.37
C TYR A 97 -1.31 0.13 -10.04
N ALA A 98 -0.41 0.98 -10.55
CA ALA A 98 -0.77 2.21 -11.24
C ALA A 98 -1.43 1.99 -12.62
N ASP A 99 -0.99 0.95 -13.33
CA ASP A 99 -1.46 0.60 -14.68
C ASP A 99 -2.71 -0.29 -14.67
N ALA A 100 -3.08 -0.86 -13.53
CA ALA A 100 -4.29 -1.66 -13.38
C ALA A 100 -5.56 -0.83 -13.65
N GLU A 101 -6.57 -1.44 -14.29
CA GLU A 101 -7.85 -0.78 -14.54
C GLU A 101 -8.61 -0.53 -13.23
N VAL A 102 -8.53 -1.49 -12.29
CA VAL A 102 -9.07 -1.40 -10.94
C VAL A 102 -8.22 -2.18 -9.95
N CYS A 103 -7.95 -1.57 -8.80
CA CYS A 103 -7.42 -2.27 -7.64
C CYS A 103 -8.56 -2.68 -6.71
N ILE A 104 -8.71 -3.99 -6.53
CA ILE A 104 -9.69 -4.59 -5.64
C ILE A 104 -8.98 -4.87 -4.32
N VAL A 105 -9.37 -4.19 -3.25
CA VAL A 105 -8.86 -4.42 -1.89
C VAL A 105 -9.77 -5.39 -1.18
N TYR A 106 -9.26 -6.57 -0.84
CA TYR A 106 -9.99 -7.57 -0.06
C TYR A 106 -9.65 -7.45 1.43
N LEU A 107 -10.63 -7.05 2.23
CA LEU A 107 -10.51 -6.87 3.68
C LEU A 107 -11.08 -8.09 4.42
N ALA A 108 -10.21 -9.05 4.71
CA ALA A 108 -10.57 -10.30 5.37
C ALA A 108 -11.06 -10.15 6.82
N ASP A 109 -10.86 -8.97 7.42
CA ASP A 109 -11.19 -8.62 8.80
C ASP A 109 -12.31 -7.58 8.91
N VAL A 110 -13.06 -7.36 7.82
CA VAL A 110 -14.20 -6.43 7.78
C VAL A 110 -15.44 -7.16 7.28
N ASP A 111 -16.50 -7.04 8.05
CA ASP A 111 -17.80 -7.66 7.80
C ASP A 111 -18.72 -6.61 7.18
N TYR A 112 -19.38 -6.98 6.10
CA TYR A 112 -20.41 -6.13 5.50
C TYR A 112 -21.44 -6.98 4.78
N THR A 113 -22.70 -6.78 5.15
CA THR A 113 -23.85 -7.37 4.45
C THR A 113 -24.75 -6.23 3.99
N PRO A 114 -24.98 -6.07 2.68
CA PRO A 114 -25.89 -5.05 2.17
C PRO A 114 -27.30 -5.28 2.71
N THR A 115 -27.88 -4.31 3.40
CA THR A 115 -29.30 -4.31 3.80
C THR A 115 -30.14 -3.67 2.70
N GLY A 116 -31.33 -4.23 2.43
CA GLY A 116 -32.16 -3.91 1.26
C GLY A 116 -32.64 -2.46 1.11
N GLU A 117 -32.46 -1.60 2.12
CA GLU A 117 -32.76 -0.16 2.04
C GLU A 117 -31.69 0.64 1.27
N ASN A 118 -30.48 0.07 1.10
CA ASN A 118 -29.35 0.70 0.40
C ASN A 118 -29.24 0.27 -1.08
N ALA A 119 -30.25 -0.43 -1.62
CA ALA A 119 -30.26 -0.90 -3.01
C ALA A 119 -30.51 0.23 -4.04
N THR A 120 -30.69 1.48 -3.60
CA THR A 120 -31.00 2.64 -4.45
C THR A 120 -29.86 3.65 -4.54
N GLY A 121 -28.60 3.20 -4.57
CA GLY A 121 -27.46 3.98 -5.12
C GLY A 121 -27.16 5.33 -4.47
N GLN A 122 -27.77 5.65 -3.33
CA GLN A 122 -27.38 6.75 -2.46
C GLN A 122 -26.68 6.14 -1.25
N HIS A 123 -25.37 6.41 -1.15
CA HIS A 123 -24.46 5.97 -0.10
C HIS A 123 -24.79 6.60 1.27
N ASP A 124 -26.01 6.40 1.76
CA ASP A 124 -26.37 6.81 3.12
C ASP A 124 -25.84 5.78 4.11
N GLN A 125 -24.58 6.04 4.50
CA GLN A 125 -23.85 5.56 5.68
C GLN A 125 -23.70 4.03 5.79
N LEU A 126 -22.48 3.55 5.52
CA LEU A 126 -22.04 2.23 5.96
C LEU A 126 -22.38 2.04 7.46
N PRO A 127 -22.80 0.83 7.88
CA PRO A 127 -23.02 0.56 9.29
C PRO A 127 -21.81 0.97 10.12
N GLU A 128 -22.02 1.63 11.26
CA GLU A 128 -20.92 2.14 12.08
C GLU A 128 -19.97 1.01 12.51
N GLU A 129 -20.48 -0.20 12.72
CA GLU A 129 -19.68 -1.39 13.01
C GLU A 129 -18.72 -1.73 11.85
N THR A 130 -19.22 -1.72 10.60
CA THR A 130 -18.38 -1.91 9.39
C THR A 130 -17.33 -0.80 9.27
N LEU A 131 -17.69 0.46 9.54
CA LEU A 131 -16.74 1.57 9.54
C LEU A 131 -15.67 1.43 10.63
N GLN A 132 -16.05 0.97 11.82
CA GLN A 132 -15.12 0.70 12.92
C GLN A 132 -14.13 -0.40 12.54
N GLN A 133 -14.64 -1.51 12.00
CA GLN A 133 -13.80 -2.62 11.51
C GLN A 133 -12.86 -2.15 10.40
N PHE A 134 -13.37 -1.39 9.42
CA PHE A 134 -12.58 -0.77 8.35
C PHE A 134 -11.42 0.07 8.90
N ARG A 135 -11.69 0.98 9.84
CA ARG A 135 -10.68 1.84 10.48
C ARG A 135 -9.60 1.03 11.22
N SER A 136 -9.98 -0.12 11.77
CA SER A 136 -9.07 -1.02 12.48
C SER A 136 -8.44 -2.11 11.62
N SER A 137 -8.76 -2.16 10.32
CA SER A 137 -8.32 -3.25 9.46
C SER A 137 -6.79 -3.32 9.40
N ARG A 138 -6.27 -4.54 9.50
CA ARG A 138 -4.84 -4.81 9.40
C ARG A 138 -4.26 -4.35 8.07
N TRP A 139 -5.08 -4.23 7.02
CA TRP A 139 -4.66 -3.76 5.70
C TRP A 139 -3.94 -2.41 5.77
N PHE A 140 -4.43 -1.46 6.57
CA PHE A 140 -3.81 -0.14 6.73
C PHE A 140 -2.45 -0.17 7.46
N THR A 141 -2.13 -1.27 8.14
CA THR A 141 -0.89 -1.42 8.92
C THR A 141 0.22 -2.13 8.17
N ARG A 142 -0.05 -2.74 7.00
CA ARG A 142 0.98 -3.47 6.23
C ARG A 142 1.82 -2.51 5.39
N GLY A 143 3.12 -2.78 5.26
CA GLY A 143 4.04 -1.93 4.47
C GLY A 143 3.65 -1.84 3.00
N TRP A 144 3.54 -3.00 2.33
CA TRP A 144 3.23 -3.11 0.90
C TRP A 144 1.92 -2.43 0.49
N THR A 145 0.88 -2.49 1.33
CA THR A 145 -0.42 -1.88 1.02
C THR A 145 -0.39 -0.35 0.90
N LEU A 146 0.72 0.31 1.26
CA LEU A 146 0.87 1.76 1.06
C LEU A 146 0.91 2.12 -0.42
N GLN A 147 1.77 1.47 -1.19
CA GLN A 147 1.81 1.70 -2.63
C GLN A 147 0.54 1.20 -3.31
N GLU A 148 -0.09 0.14 -2.78
CA GLU A 148 -1.36 -0.38 -3.28
C GLU A 148 -2.52 0.58 -3.02
N LEU A 149 -2.45 1.39 -1.95
CA LEU A 149 -3.40 2.47 -1.69
C LEU A 149 -3.20 3.67 -2.61
N ILE A 150 -1.94 4.03 -2.89
CA ILE A 150 -1.59 5.29 -3.56
C ILE A 150 -1.59 5.13 -5.09
N ALA A 151 -0.93 4.09 -5.61
CA ALA A 151 -0.63 3.95 -7.03
C ALA A 151 -1.88 3.81 -7.93
N PRO A 152 -2.92 3.01 -7.58
CA PRO A 152 -4.06 2.80 -8.47
C PRO A 152 -4.90 4.06 -8.67
N LYS A 153 -5.42 4.23 -9.89
CA LYS A 153 -6.38 5.29 -10.23
C LYS A 153 -7.77 4.99 -9.66
N ASN A 154 -8.22 3.75 -9.84
CA ASN A 154 -9.48 3.23 -9.33
C ASN A 154 -9.20 2.20 -8.25
N LEU A 155 -9.70 2.43 -7.04
CA LEU A 155 -9.52 1.53 -5.90
C LEU A 155 -10.86 1.35 -5.19
N VAL A 156 -11.20 0.09 -4.90
CA VAL A 156 -12.47 -0.33 -4.29
C VAL A 156 -12.21 -1.32 -3.16
N PHE A 157 -13.00 -1.25 -2.10
CA PHE A 157 -12.89 -2.11 -0.94
C PHE A 157 -14.00 -3.13 -0.90
N PHE A 158 -13.64 -4.38 -0.64
CA PHE A 158 -14.54 -5.52 -0.50
C PHE A 158 -14.39 -6.13 0.90
N SER A 159 -15.52 -6.58 1.47
CA SER A 159 -15.56 -7.26 2.77
C SER A 159 -15.05 -8.70 2.68
N LYS A 160 -14.99 -9.38 3.83
CA LYS A 160 -14.65 -10.81 3.90
C LYS A 160 -15.61 -11.70 3.10
N GLU A 161 -16.86 -11.27 2.91
CA GLU A 161 -17.87 -11.96 2.08
C GLU A 161 -17.88 -11.53 0.62
N TRP A 162 -16.90 -10.75 0.16
CA TRP A 162 -16.85 -10.19 -1.20
C TRP A 162 -18.03 -9.26 -1.53
N ASN A 163 -18.57 -8.56 -0.53
CA ASN A 163 -19.50 -7.47 -0.75
C ASN A 163 -18.74 -6.17 -0.96
N LEU A 164 -19.11 -5.39 -1.99
CA LEU A 164 -18.55 -4.07 -2.23
C LEU A 164 -18.91 -3.14 -1.06
N ILE A 165 -17.90 -2.64 -0.35
CA ILE A 165 -18.07 -1.69 0.75
C ILE A 165 -18.21 -0.28 0.17
N ALA A 166 -17.17 0.19 -0.53
CA ALA A 166 -17.11 1.51 -1.15
C ALA A 166 -15.83 1.66 -1.98
N SER A 167 -15.74 2.72 -2.78
CA SER A 167 -14.51 3.18 -3.43
C SER A 167 -13.64 4.04 -2.52
N ARG A 168 -12.36 4.21 -2.89
CA ARG A 168 -11.44 5.17 -2.23
C ARG A 168 -12.02 6.58 -2.16
N LYS A 169 -12.70 7.02 -3.23
CA LYS A 169 -13.31 8.37 -3.33
C LYS A 169 -14.43 8.58 -2.32
N GLU A 170 -15.16 7.52 -1.99
CA GLU A 170 -16.27 7.57 -1.03
C GLU A 170 -15.79 7.53 0.42
N LEU A 171 -14.63 6.91 0.68
CA LEU A 171 -14.02 6.77 2.00
C LEU A 171 -12.82 7.71 2.23
N VAL A 172 -12.74 8.82 1.50
CA VAL A 172 -11.61 9.79 1.60
C VAL A 172 -11.40 10.25 3.03
N ARG A 173 -12.50 10.53 3.77
CA ARG A 173 -12.41 11.05 5.15
C ARG A 173 -11.81 10.01 6.08
N GLU A 174 -12.31 8.78 6.02
CA GLU A 174 -11.87 7.65 6.83
C GLU A 174 -10.41 7.31 6.52
N ILE A 175 -10.06 7.20 5.23
CA ILE A 175 -8.70 6.90 4.78
C ILE A 175 -7.74 7.99 5.24
N SER A 176 -8.11 9.27 5.11
CA SER A 176 -7.28 10.39 5.55
C SER A 176 -7.07 10.40 7.07
N GLN A 177 -8.09 10.06 7.85
CA GLN A 177 -7.97 9.93 9.30
C GLN A 177 -7.00 8.81 9.69
N ILE A 178 -7.09 7.64 9.04
CA ILE A 178 -6.26 6.47 9.33
C ILE A 178 -4.80 6.69 8.90
N THR A 179 -4.61 7.20 7.68
CA THR A 179 -3.30 7.16 7.02
C THR A 179 -2.58 8.51 6.99
N GLY A 180 -3.31 9.61 7.18
CA GLY A 180 -2.80 10.97 6.93
C GLY A 180 -2.66 11.32 5.45
N ILE A 181 -3.14 10.46 4.54
CA ILE A 181 -3.09 10.68 3.09
C ILE A 181 -4.36 11.41 2.66
N SER A 182 -4.23 12.54 1.96
CA SER A 182 -5.37 13.24 1.36
C SER A 182 -5.73 12.63 0.01
N ASP A 183 -6.97 12.84 -0.48
CA ASP A 183 -7.38 12.36 -1.81
C ASP A 183 -6.50 12.93 -2.93
N GLU A 184 -6.11 14.21 -2.79
CA GLU A 184 -5.22 14.92 -3.70
C GLU A 184 -3.86 14.23 -3.81
N SER A 185 -3.35 13.67 -2.69
CA SER A 185 -2.05 12.97 -2.59
C SER A 185 -1.99 11.65 -3.35
N CYS A 186 -3.12 11.09 -3.79
CA CYS A 186 -3.17 9.81 -4.52
C CYS A 186 -3.02 9.95 -6.06
N THR A 187 -2.71 11.15 -6.56
CA THR A 187 -2.56 11.42 -8.01
C THR A 187 -1.33 12.30 -8.30
N GLU A 188 -1.44 13.31 -9.18
CA GLU A 188 -0.36 14.21 -9.62
C GLU A 188 0.36 14.89 -8.44
N ALA A 189 -0.28 15.01 -7.28
CA ALA A 189 0.32 15.61 -6.09
C ALA A 189 1.38 14.72 -5.42
N LEU A 190 1.47 13.41 -5.71
CA LEU A 190 2.49 12.54 -5.12
C LEU A 190 3.91 13.05 -5.42
N ALA A 191 4.14 13.59 -6.62
CA ALA A 191 5.43 14.18 -6.99
C ALA A 191 5.74 15.47 -6.21
N ALA A 192 4.70 16.21 -5.79
CA ALA A 192 4.83 17.45 -5.02
C ALA A 192 4.91 17.20 -3.49
N THR A 193 4.49 16.03 -3.02
CA THR A 193 4.59 15.63 -1.61
C THR A 193 6.04 15.50 -1.17
N SER A 194 6.35 16.07 -0.01
CA SER A 194 7.69 16.01 0.57
C SER A 194 8.13 14.59 0.94
N VAL A 195 9.43 14.34 0.95
CA VAL A 195 10.02 13.07 1.37
C VAL A 195 9.60 12.72 2.81
N ALA A 196 9.65 13.67 3.74
CA ALA A 196 9.25 13.42 5.12
C ALA A 196 7.78 13.00 5.23
N GLU A 197 6.88 13.60 4.44
CA GLU A 197 5.47 13.27 4.46
C GLU A 197 5.20 11.88 3.87
N LYS A 198 5.88 11.52 2.78
CA LYS A 198 5.84 10.14 2.25
C LYS A 198 6.36 9.13 3.28
N MET A 199 7.43 9.46 3.99
CA MET A 199 7.96 8.62 5.08
C MET A 199 6.99 8.55 6.26
N HIS A 200 6.27 9.63 6.56
CA HIS A 200 5.24 9.65 7.60
C HIS A 200 4.09 8.67 7.29
N TRP A 201 3.65 8.56 6.04
CA TRP A 201 2.63 7.59 5.65
C TRP A 201 3.06 6.12 5.90
N ALA A 202 4.36 5.88 5.96
CA ALA A 202 4.96 4.59 6.27
C ALA A 202 5.26 4.39 7.77
N SER A 203 5.18 5.43 8.61
CA SER A 203 5.67 5.40 9.99
C SER A 203 4.88 4.42 10.88
N GLY A 204 3.58 4.26 10.63
CA GLY A 204 2.71 3.32 11.35
C GLY A 204 2.72 1.90 10.79
N ARG A 205 3.43 1.64 9.68
CA ARG A 205 3.34 0.39 8.94
C ARG A 205 4.36 -0.65 9.39
N GLN A 206 4.06 -1.91 9.07
CA GLN A 206 4.80 -3.09 9.52
C GLN A 206 4.99 -4.08 8.37
N THR A 207 6.14 -4.73 8.38
CA THR A 207 6.50 -5.77 7.41
C THR A 207 6.98 -7.02 8.13
N THR A 208 6.86 -8.18 7.48
CA THR A 208 7.29 -9.46 8.06
C THR A 208 8.82 -9.57 8.05
N ARG A 209 9.46 -9.22 6.92
CA ARG A 209 10.91 -9.03 6.85
C ARG A 209 11.24 -7.58 7.12
N VAL A 210 12.32 -7.33 7.86
CA VAL A 210 12.70 -5.97 8.25
C VAL A 210 13.06 -5.14 7.02
N GLU A 211 13.72 -5.74 6.02
CA GLU A 211 14.15 -5.08 4.80
C GLU A 211 12.98 -4.63 3.91
N ASP A 212 11.85 -5.35 3.96
CA ASP A 212 10.67 -5.03 3.15
C ASP A 212 10.11 -3.64 3.47
N ILE A 213 10.41 -3.07 4.66
CA ILE A 213 9.99 -1.69 4.98
C ILE A 213 10.63 -0.66 4.04
N ALA A 214 11.80 -0.98 3.49
CA ALA A 214 12.46 -0.16 2.49
C ALA A 214 11.95 -0.50 1.09
N TYR A 215 11.86 -1.79 0.77
CA TYR A 215 11.47 -2.24 -0.57
C TYR A 215 10.05 -1.84 -0.94
N CYS A 216 9.11 -1.82 0.02
CA CYS A 216 7.74 -1.39 -0.24
C CYS A 216 7.58 0.11 -0.53
N LEU A 217 8.64 0.90 -0.34
CA LEU A 217 8.64 2.35 -0.58
C LEU A 217 9.34 2.74 -1.89
N MET A 218 10.04 1.81 -2.55
CA MET A 218 10.83 2.09 -3.77
C MET A 218 10.00 2.79 -4.84
N GLY A 219 8.79 2.28 -5.14
CA GLY A 219 7.92 2.88 -6.15
C GLY A 219 7.31 4.22 -5.75
N ILE A 220 7.10 4.48 -4.45
CA ILE A 220 6.58 5.78 -3.95
C ILE A 220 7.62 6.89 -4.13
N PHE A 221 8.90 6.52 -4.04
CA PHE A 221 10.03 7.42 -4.22
C PHE A 221 10.64 7.38 -5.62
N ASP A 222 10.13 6.52 -6.51
CA ASP A 222 10.65 6.31 -7.86
C ASP A 222 12.17 6.02 -7.87
N VAL A 223 12.58 5.08 -7.02
CA VAL A 223 13.98 4.62 -6.90
C VAL A 223 14.07 3.12 -7.11
N ASN A 224 15.23 2.65 -7.59
CA ASN A 224 15.53 1.23 -7.73
C ASN A 224 16.77 0.89 -6.91
N MET A 225 16.74 -0.22 -6.19
CA MET A 225 17.90 -0.73 -5.44
C MET A 225 17.93 -2.26 -5.39
N PRO A 226 19.11 -2.89 -5.32
CA PRO A 226 19.23 -4.35 -5.16
C PRO A 226 18.59 -4.85 -3.86
N LEU A 227 17.84 -5.96 -3.95
CA LEU A 227 17.24 -6.64 -2.80
C LEU A 227 18.28 -7.51 -2.09
N LEU A 228 18.74 -7.09 -0.92
CA LEU A 228 19.69 -7.85 -0.09
C LEU A 228 19.02 -8.30 1.22
N TYR A 229 18.31 -9.42 1.18
CA TYR A 229 17.76 -10.00 2.40
C TYR A 229 18.87 -10.48 3.35
N GLY A 230 18.80 -10.08 4.63
CA GLY A 230 19.82 -10.30 5.65
C GLY A 230 20.58 -9.03 6.05
N GLU A 231 20.36 -7.90 5.36
CA GLU A 231 20.99 -6.61 5.72
C GLU A 231 20.27 -5.86 6.85
N GLY A 232 19.07 -6.30 7.24
CA GLY A 232 18.29 -5.70 8.33
C GLY A 232 17.90 -4.25 8.04
N THR A 233 18.05 -3.38 9.04
CA THR A 233 17.65 -1.96 8.92
C THR A 233 18.50 -1.15 7.95
N ASN A 234 19.65 -1.68 7.49
CA ASN A 234 20.49 -1.02 6.49
C ASN A 234 19.77 -0.85 5.14
N ALA A 235 18.77 -1.70 4.84
CA ALA A 235 17.93 -1.54 3.65
C ALA A 235 17.26 -0.16 3.62
N PHE A 236 16.77 0.32 4.77
CA PHE A 236 16.11 1.63 4.87
C PHE A 236 17.08 2.81 4.79
N VAL A 237 18.33 2.62 5.25
CA VAL A 237 19.40 3.60 5.05
C VAL A 237 19.73 3.72 3.57
N ARG A 238 19.89 2.58 2.87
CA ARG A 238 20.14 2.56 1.43
C ARG A 238 19.01 3.17 0.62
N LEU A 239 17.75 2.96 1.02
CA LEU A 239 16.62 3.65 0.40
C LEU A 239 16.79 5.16 0.46
N GLN A 240 17.15 5.71 1.63
CA GLN A 240 17.40 7.14 1.78
C GLN A 240 18.60 7.61 0.95
N GLU A 241 19.65 6.81 0.82
CA GLU A 241 20.79 7.10 -0.06
C GLU A 241 20.36 7.17 -1.53
N GLU A 242 19.52 6.25 -2.02
CA GLU A 242 19.00 6.32 -3.38
C GLU A 242 18.11 7.55 -3.58
N ILE A 243 17.27 7.90 -2.60
CA ILE A 243 16.45 9.13 -2.65
C ILE A 243 17.34 10.37 -2.74
N LEU A 244 18.43 10.43 -1.97
CA LEU A 244 19.37 11.56 -1.96
C LEU A 244 20.12 11.74 -3.29
N LYS A 245 20.27 10.68 -4.09
CA LYS A 245 20.90 10.79 -5.42
C LYS A 245 20.01 11.49 -6.43
N THR A 246 18.68 11.43 -6.27
CA THR A 246 17.70 11.93 -7.25
C THR A 246 16.86 13.09 -6.74
N SER A 247 16.81 13.33 -5.42
CA SER A 247 15.99 14.36 -4.78
C SER A 247 16.82 15.41 -4.04
N ASN A 248 16.44 16.68 -4.19
CA ASN A 248 16.95 17.80 -3.41
C ASN A 248 16.05 18.16 -2.21
N ASP A 249 15.06 17.33 -1.91
CA ASP A 249 14.15 17.56 -0.80
C ASP A 249 14.84 17.32 0.55
N ARG A 250 15.12 18.42 1.25
CA ARG A 250 15.81 18.41 2.54
C ARG A 250 14.96 17.86 3.68
N SER A 251 13.65 17.65 3.47
CA SER A 251 12.77 17.03 4.47
C SER A 251 13.18 15.60 4.81
N ILE A 252 13.98 14.92 3.99
CA ILE A 252 14.59 13.62 4.32
C ILE A 252 15.38 13.63 5.64
N LEU A 253 15.91 14.78 6.06
CA LEU A 253 16.62 14.94 7.34
C LEU A 253 15.70 15.40 8.50
N ALA A 254 14.41 15.59 8.25
CA ALA A 254 13.44 16.10 9.22
C ALA A 254 12.77 14.95 10.00
N TRP A 255 13.58 14.15 10.67
CA TRP A 255 13.15 13.02 11.50
C TRP A 255 13.60 13.21 12.95
N THR A 256 12.93 12.52 13.88
CA THR A 256 13.18 12.62 15.32
C THR A 256 13.44 11.25 15.95
N MET A 257 14.22 11.24 17.04
CA MET A 257 14.47 10.07 17.86
C MET A 257 14.75 10.52 19.29
N ASP A 258 14.33 9.74 20.28
CA ASP A 258 14.54 10.08 21.69
C ASP A 258 16.05 10.15 22.01
N ASN A 259 16.42 11.20 22.75
CA ASN A 259 17.78 11.68 22.99
C ASN A 259 18.72 10.57 23.50
N ASN A 260 19.63 10.08 22.63
CA ASN A 260 21.02 9.71 22.96
C ASN A 260 21.85 9.14 21.79
N SER A 261 21.33 9.09 20.56
CA SER A 261 22.07 8.50 19.44
C SER A 261 22.38 9.53 18.34
N ILE A 262 23.42 10.34 18.57
CA ILE A 262 24.08 11.21 17.56
C ILE A 262 24.80 10.35 16.48
N ARG A 263 24.51 9.05 16.37
CA ARG A 263 25.26 8.10 15.54
C ARG A 263 24.78 8.03 14.09
N TYR A 264 23.61 8.58 13.78
CA TYR A 264 22.98 8.39 12.47
C TYR A 264 22.65 9.73 11.83
N VAL A 265 23.13 9.93 10.59
CA VAL A 265 22.75 11.08 9.75
C VAL A 265 21.39 10.83 9.09
N LEU A 266 21.11 9.57 8.74
CA LEU A 266 19.87 9.11 8.12
C LEU A 266 19.01 8.35 9.14
N ALA A 267 17.70 8.38 8.96
CA ALA A 267 16.78 7.73 9.87
C ALA A 267 16.94 6.20 9.82
N PRO A 268 16.90 5.48 10.95
CA PRO A 268 16.95 4.02 10.94
C PRO A 268 15.62 3.36 10.55
N SER A 269 14.50 4.09 10.59
CA SER A 269 13.15 3.58 10.29
C SER A 269 12.20 4.71 9.86
N PRO A 270 11.15 4.44 9.06
CA PRO A 270 10.11 5.43 8.78
C PRO A 270 9.37 5.88 10.06
N ARG A 271 9.40 5.10 11.15
CA ARG A 271 8.85 5.48 12.46
C ARG A 271 9.43 6.79 12.98
N ASN A 272 10.66 7.13 12.61
CA ASN A 272 11.31 8.38 13.00
C ASN A 272 10.69 9.62 12.33
N PHE A 273 9.84 9.45 11.32
CA PHE A 273 9.03 10.49 10.69
C PHE A 273 7.60 10.54 11.25
N GLY A 274 7.33 9.89 12.39
CA GLY A 274 5.99 9.78 12.98
C GLY A 274 5.39 11.11 13.46
N THR A 275 6.20 12.17 13.64
CA THR A 275 5.68 13.49 14.00
C THR A 275 5.06 14.18 12.79
N ARG A 276 3.76 14.53 12.90
CA ARG A 276 3.04 15.32 11.88
C ARG A 276 3.49 16.78 11.91
N LEU A 277 4.70 17.02 11.45
CA LEU A 277 5.16 18.35 11.09
C LEU A 277 4.86 18.57 9.61
N HIS A 278 4.24 19.69 9.27
CA HIS A 278 3.93 19.98 7.88
C HIS A 278 5.18 20.55 7.22
N TYR A 279 5.77 19.76 6.33
CA TYR A 279 6.99 20.09 5.60
C TYR A 279 6.63 20.59 4.21
N SER A 280 7.25 21.67 3.77
CA SER A 280 7.12 22.14 2.38
C SER A 280 8.44 22.72 1.89
N MET A 281 8.83 22.40 0.67
CA MET A 281 9.97 23.01 0.02
C MET A 281 9.56 24.36 -0.58
N THR A 282 10.34 25.40 -0.30
CA THR A 282 10.13 26.75 -0.87
C THR A 282 11.40 27.21 -1.58
N ASN A 283 11.31 28.29 -2.37
CA ASN A 283 12.48 28.94 -2.94
C ASN A 283 13.48 29.49 -1.90
N ARG A 284 13.13 29.47 -0.60
CA ARG A 284 13.98 29.85 0.53
C ARG A 284 14.48 28.66 1.36
N GLY A 285 14.21 27.42 0.93
CA GLY A 285 14.56 26.19 1.64
C GLY A 285 13.37 25.50 2.31
N LEU A 286 13.67 24.59 3.24
CA LEU A 286 12.68 23.78 3.96
C LEU A 286 11.87 24.67 4.92
N ARG A 287 10.55 24.71 4.71
CA ARG A 287 9.60 25.31 5.65
C ARG A 287 8.98 24.20 6.49
N ILE A 288 9.14 24.33 7.81
CA ILE A 288 8.50 23.46 8.80
C ILE A 288 7.40 24.27 9.47
N THR A 289 6.15 23.82 9.36
CA THR A 289 5.03 24.44 10.09
C THR A 289 4.74 23.59 11.32
N ALA A 290 5.03 24.14 12.50
CA ALA A 290 4.76 23.52 13.78
C ALA A 290 3.69 24.32 14.53
N ARG A 291 2.74 23.63 15.17
CA ARG A 291 1.82 24.27 16.12
C ARG A 291 2.57 24.45 17.44
N ILE A 292 2.80 25.70 17.80
CA ILE A 292 3.42 26.07 19.07
C ILE A 292 2.30 26.30 20.08
N TYR A 293 2.36 25.61 21.22
CA TYR A 293 1.43 25.83 22.33
C TYR A 293 2.16 26.59 23.43
N ARG A 294 1.45 27.53 24.07
CA ARG A 294 1.98 28.25 25.23
C ARG A 294 1.65 27.43 26.48
N SER A 295 2.68 27.02 27.21
CA SER A 295 2.56 26.45 28.55
C SER A 295 1.84 27.45 29.48
N ARG A 296 1.20 26.93 30.56
CA ARG A 296 0.62 27.76 31.63
C ARG A 296 1.65 28.68 32.28
N ASP A 297 2.93 28.35 32.18
CA ASP A 297 4.05 29.12 32.73
C ASP A 297 4.62 30.15 31.75
N GLY A 298 4.00 30.31 30.56
CA GLY A 298 4.38 31.33 29.56
C GLY A 298 5.44 30.88 28.55
N GLU A 299 6.07 29.72 28.75
CA GLU A 299 7.02 29.15 27.79
C GLU A 299 6.32 28.56 26.56
N LEU A 300 6.90 28.81 25.37
CA LEU A 300 6.45 28.22 24.12
C LEU A 300 7.03 26.80 24.02
N ALA A 301 6.16 25.78 24.04
CA ALA A 301 6.56 24.39 23.89
C ALA A 301 6.00 23.81 22.59
N GLN A 302 6.86 23.12 21.84
CA GLN A 302 6.46 22.29 20.71
C GLN A 302 6.12 20.91 21.25
N ILE A 303 4.86 20.50 21.16
CA ILE A 303 4.46 19.12 21.45
C ILE A 303 4.65 18.32 20.17
N SER A 304 5.59 17.36 20.16
CA SER A 304 5.48 16.22 19.26
C SER A 304 4.28 15.41 19.75
N GLN A 305 3.16 15.44 19.01
CA GLN A 305 2.10 14.48 19.28
C GLN A 305 2.70 13.08 19.03
N GLY A 306 2.83 12.31 20.10
CA GLY A 306 3.22 10.91 20.07
C GLY A 306 2.06 10.01 19.68
#